data_AF-A0A7K2PG20-F1
#
_entry.id   AF-A0A7K2PG20-F1
#
_cell.length_a   1.000
_cell.length_b   1.000
_cell.length_c   1.000
_cell.angle_alpha   90.00
_cell.angle_beta   90.00
_cell.angle_gamma   90.00
#
_symmetry.space_group_name_H-M   'P 1'
#
loop_
_entity.id
_entity.type
_entity.pdbx_description
1 polymer ?
#
loop_
_entity_poly.entity_id
_entity_poly.type
_entity_poly.pdbx_seq_one_letter_code
_entity_poly.pdbx_strand_id
1 'polypeptide(L)'
;MEHVIVARTDRPERAGAVVRWAEREASLRGLPLRVLGDSRSEIPDGTKLLVVGTSDVGLGDFACPVVFVPTAPFPERPGAEVVLAVNVREPAEAAVDFAFDAARVRGVRLRAVHAWRFPSCAAELPFGVPEEDRGAWEDHEVQLLADVLRPWRKKYPQVPVLEDVRLLPPAQALLQRSASAGLVVVGRRPGGAPGAVTRVLPRESLCPVAVVPA
;
A
#
# COMPACT_ATOMS: atom_id res chain seq x y z
N MET A 1 24.39 6.01 11.06
CA MET A 1 23.03 6.52 11.35
C MET A 1 22.20 5.35 11.80
N GLU A 2 21.56 5.44 12.96
CA GLU A 2 20.70 4.37 13.47
C GLU A 2 19.41 4.32 12.65
N HIS A 3 18.99 3.12 12.24
CA HIS A 3 17.74 2.92 11.52
C HIS A 3 16.65 2.60 12.52
N VAL A 4 15.55 3.37 12.50
CA VAL A 4 14.51 3.29 13.52
C VAL A 4 13.11 3.28 12.90
N ILE A 5 12.19 2.55 13.53
CA ILE A 5 10.75 2.66 13.28
C ILE A 5 10.19 3.64 14.30
N VAL A 6 9.38 4.59 13.84
CA VAL A 6 8.80 5.62 14.70
C VAL A 6 7.29 5.45 14.73
N ALA A 7 6.73 5.24 15.92
CA ALA A 7 5.29 5.32 16.14
C ALA A 7 4.95 6.70 16.70
N ARG A 8 4.11 7.46 16.01
CA ARG A 8 3.61 8.75 16.48
C ARG A 8 2.16 8.60 16.89
N THR A 9 1.85 9.06 18.09
CA THR A 9 0.53 8.94 18.70
C THR A 9 0.14 10.30 19.26
N ASP A 10 -0.90 10.92 18.70
CA ASP A 10 -1.45 12.20 19.19
C ASP A 10 -2.26 12.02 20.49
N ARG A 11 -2.83 10.82 20.68
CA ARG A 11 -3.81 10.49 21.73
C ARG A 11 -3.45 9.18 22.43
N PRO A 12 -2.98 9.21 23.69
CA PRO A 12 -2.54 8.01 24.41
C PRO A 12 -3.64 6.95 24.55
N GLU A 13 -4.92 7.35 24.62
CA GLU A 13 -6.06 6.45 24.72
C GLU A 13 -6.38 5.68 23.43
N ARG A 14 -5.90 6.16 22.27
CA ARG A 14 -6.06 5.52 20.94
C ARG A 14 -4.73 5.02 20.36
N ALA A 15 -3.62 5.28 21.05
CA ALA A 15 -2.26 4.89 20.68
C ALA A 15 -2.04 3.38 20.61
N GLY A 16 -2.84 2.58 21.35
CA GLY A 16 -2.59 1.15 21.52
C GLY A 16 -2.49 0.36 20.22
N ALA A 17 -3.34 0.66 19.22
CA ALA A 17 -3.28 -0.04 17.92
C ALA A 17 -2.02 0.35 17.11
N VAL A 18 -1.67 1.64 17.12
CA VAL A 18 -0.49 2.19 16.42
C VAL A 18 0.79 1.58 16.99
N VAL A 19 0.94 1.61 18.32
CA VAL A 19 2.13 1.09 19.01
C VAL A 19 2.25 -0.42 18.82
N ARG A 20 1.18 -1.20 19.02
CA ARG A 20 1.22 -2.66 18.81
C ARG A 20 1.57 -3.04 17.37
N TRP A 21 1.06 -2.29 16.40
CA TRP A 21 1.42 -2.53 15.00
C TRP A 21 2.91 -2.22 14.76
N ALA A 22 3.40 -1.10 15.28
CA ALA A 22 4.80 -0.69 15.14
C ALA A 22 5.78 -1.63 15.85
N GLU A 23 5.45 -2.14 17.04
CA GLU A 23 6.23 -3.12 17.79
C GLU A 23 6.40 -4.43 17.01
N ARG A 24 5.32 -4.92 16.40
CA ARG A 24 5.39 -6.10 15.53
C ARG A 24 6.27 -5.85 14.33
N GLU A 25 6.12 -4.72 13.66
CA GLU A 25 6.93 -4.40 12.49
C GLU A 25 8.42 -4.23 12.82
N ALA A 26 8.72 -3.61 13.97
CA ALA A 26 10.07 -3.47 14.50
C ALA A 26 10.70 -4.82 14.79
N SER A 27 9.94 -5.72 15.43
CA SER A 27 10.36 -7.09 15.73
C SER A 27 10.64 -7.90 14.47
N LEU A 28 9.75 -7.83 13.46
CA LEU A 28 9.92 -8.52 12.17
C LEU A 28 11.16 -8.05 11.41
N ARG A 29 11.55 -6.78 11.57
CA ARG A 29 12.66 -6.16 10.86
C ARG A 29 13.96 -6.13 11.66
N GLY A 30 13.93 -6.49 12.95
CA GLY A 30 15.07 -6.35 13.85
C GLY A 30 15.52 -4.90 14.03
N LEU A 31 14.58 -3.94 13.98
CA LEU A 31 14.85 -2.51 14.12
C LEU A 31 14.37 -2.00 15.48
N PRO A 32 15.04 -1.01 16.09
CA PRO A 32 14.53 -0.33 17.27
C PRO A 32 13.21 0.41 16.96
N LEU A 33 12.34 0.48 17.97
CA LEU A 33 11.10 1.27 17.95
C LEU A 33 11.26 2.50 18.84
N ARG A 34 10.84 3.66 18.34
CA ARG A 34 10.69 4.88 19.13
C ARG A 34 9.24 5.37 19.09
N VAL A 35 8.65 5.59 20.26
CA VAL A 35 7.28 6.12 20.38
C VAL A 35 7.35 7.63 20.68
N LEU A 36 6.62 8.43 19.90
CA LEU A 36 6.50 9.87 20.05
C LEU A 36 5.06 10.22 20.45
N GLY A 37 4.89 10.80 21.64
CA GLY A 37 3.58 11.17 22.20
C GLY A 37 3.04 12.54 21.79
N ASP A 38 3.77 13.28 20.94
CA ASP A 38 3.37 14.61 20.47
C ASP A 38 3.44 14.68 18.94
N SER A 39 2.34 15.12 18.32
CA SER A 39 2.22 15.34 16.88
C SER A 39 3.24 16.34 16.32
N ARG A 40 3.74 17.25 17.17
CA ARG A 40 4.78 18.25 16.82
C ARG A 40 6.21 17.75 17.02
N SER A 41 6.41 16.57 17.61
CA SER A 41 7.75 16.01 17.78
C SER A 41 8.40 15.79 16.42
N GLU A 42 9.62 16.32 16.26
CA GLU A 42 10.41 16.10 15.05
C GLU A 42 10.63 14.60 14.81
N ILE A 43 10.57 14.21 13.54
CA ILE A 43 10.86 12.84 13.12
C ILE A 43 12.38 12.70 13.15
N PRO A 44 12.95 11.73 13.89
CA PRO A 44 14.38 11.49 13.90
C PRO A 44 14.94 11.23 12.50
N ASP A 45 16.10 11.80 12.21
CA ASP A 45 16.88 11.45 11.03
C ASP A 45 17.19 9.94 11.03
N GLY A 46 17.07 9.30 9.87
CA GLY A 46 17.25 7.85 9.74
C GLY A 46 16.00 7.01 9.99
N THR A 47 14.83 7.64 10.20
CA THR A 47 13.54 6.94 10.25
C THR A 47 13.29 6.16 8.95
N LYS A 48 13.16 4.84 9.07
CA LYS A 48 12.87 3.94 7.94
C LYS A 48 11.38 3.75 7.69
N LEU A 49 10.58 3.92 8.74
CA LEU A 49 9.13 3.76 8.71
C LEU A 49 8.50 4.61 9.79
N LEU A 50 7.54 5.46 9.39
CA LEU A 50 6.69 6.19 10.32
C LEU A 50 5.33 5.47 10.43
N VAL A 51 4.82 5.29 11.64
CA VAL A 51 3.52 4.68 11.91
C VAL A 51 2.65 5.71 12.64
N VAL A 52 1.45 5.97 12.12
CA VAL A 52 0.52 6.99 12.61
C VAL A 52 -0.90 6.44 12.68
N GLY A 53 -1.75 7.06 13.50
CA GLY A 53 -3.18 6.76 13.50
C GLY A 53 -3.89 7.34 12.27
N THR A 54 -4.98 6.72 11.83
CA THR A 54 -5.82 7.26 10.74
C THR A 54 -6.57 8.54 11.09
N SER A 55 -6.50 9.03 12.34
CA SER A 55 -6.96 10.37 12.72
C SER A 55 -5.96 11.47 12.32
N ASP A 56 -4.69 11.12 12.11
CA ASP A 56 -3.59 12.03 11.81
C ASP A 56 -3.32 12.15 10.30
N VAL A 57 -4.38 12.17 9.47
CA VAL A 57 -4.24 12.23 7.99
C VAL A 57 -3.85 13.62 7.50
N GLY A 58 -2.77 14.18 8.03
CA GLY A 58 -1.96 15.17 7.35
C GLY A 58 -1.00 14.44 6.41
N LEU A 59 -1.36 14.30 5.14
CA LEU A 59 -0.44 13.80 4.12
C LEU A 59 0.55 14.91 3.75
N GLY A 60 1.46 15.23 4.68
CA GLY A 60 2.61 16.08 4.42
C GLY A 60 3.56 15.44 3.40
N ASP A 61 4.62 16.16 3.04
CA ASP A 61 5.71 15.53 2.31
C ASP A 61 6.54 14.69 3.29
N PHE A 62 6.71 13.41 2.99
CA PHE A 62 7.40 12.48 3.90
C PHE A 62 8.60 11.89 3.16
N ALA A 63 9.77 11.98 3.78
CA ALA A 63 11.00 11.41 3.24
C ALA A 63 11.10 9.88 3.39
N CYS A 64 10.14 9.25 4.09
CA CYS A 64 10.10 7.81 4.32
C CYS A 64 8.67 7.26 4.21
N PRO A 65 8.50 5.94 4.05
CA PRO A 65 7.19 5.30 4.08
C PRO A 65 6.41 5.60 5.36
N VAL A 66 5.12 5.88 5.22
CA VAL A 66 4.20 6.15 6.34
C VAL A 66 3.08 5.12 6.37
N VAL A 67 2.85 4.49 7.51
CA VAL A 67 1.78 3.52 7.73
C VAL A 67 0.69 4.15 8.57
N PHE A 68 -0.50 4.24 7.98
CA PHE A 68 -1.73 4.66 8.65
C PHE A 68 -2.40 3.43 9.24
N VAL A 69 -2.50 3.38 10.57
CA VAL A 69 -3.12 2.27 11.31
C VAL A 69 -4.52 2.70 11.77
N PRO A 70 -5.58 1.96 11.42
CA PRO A 70 -6.93 2.28 11.87
C PRO A 70 -6.99 2.34 13.39
N THR A 71 -7.55 3.44 13.93
CA THR A 71 -7.72 3.62 15.37
C THR A 71 -8.97 2.91 15.89
N ALA A 72 -9.95 2.66 15.01
CA ALA A 72 -11.08 1.78 15.31
C ALA A 72 -10.60 0.31 15.33
N PRO A 73 -11.22 -0.57 16.14
CA PRO A 73 -10.89 -1.99 16.13
C PRO A 73 -11.01 -2.58 14.72
N PHE A 74 -9.93 -3.17 14.23
CA PHE A 74 -9.91 -3.95 13.01
C PHE A 74 -9.46 -5.37 13.34
N PRO A 75 -10.01 -6.40 12.67
CA PRO A 75 -9.63 -7.77 12.95
C PRO A 75 -8.15 -7.99 12.60
N GLU A 76 -7.35 -8.38 13.59
CA GLU A 76 -5.99 -8.87 13.32
C GLU A 76 -6.10 -10.21 12.60
N ARG A 77 -5.42 -10.33 11.46
CA ARG A 77 -5.48 -11.53 10.61
C ARG A 77 -4.08 -12.08 10.42
N PRO A 78 -3.63 -12.99 11.29
CA PRO A 78 -2.37 -13.70 11.08
C PRO A 78 -2.36 -14.33 9.69
N GLY A 79 -1.26 -14.14 8.95
CA GLY A 79 -1.12 -14.68 7.59
C GLY A 79 -1.89 -13.93 6.49
N ALA A 80 -2.53 -12.80 6.79
CA ALA A 80 -3.17 -11.99 5.76
C ALA A 80 -2.15 -11.44 4.75
N GLU A 81 -2.56 -11.40 3.48
CA GLU A 81 -1.71 -10.96 2.38
C GLU A 81 -1.35 -9.47 2.48
N VAL A 82 -0.20 -9.12 1.90
CA VAL A 82 0.11 -7.72 1.56
C VAL A 82 -0.55 -7.44 0.22
N VAL A 83 -1.25 -6.32 0.10
CA VAL A 83 -1.84 -5.85 -1.16
C VAL A 83 -1.04 -4.66 -1.65
N LEU A 84 -0.55 -4.70 -2.89
CA LEU A 84 0.16 -3.61 -3.54
C LEU A 84 -0.70 -3.03 -4.66
N ALA A 85 -0.90 -1.72 -4.67
CA ALA A 85 -1.44 -1.03 -5.83
C ALA A 85 -0.35 -0.79 -6.87
N VAL A 86 -0.59 -1.22 -8.12
CA VAL A 86 0.35 -1.04 -9.23
C VAL A 86 -0.28 -0.17 -10.31
N ASN A 87 0.39 0.94 -10.62
CA ASN A 87 0.17 1.67 -11.86
C ASN A 87 1.15 1.11 -12.90
N VAL A 88 0.67 0.29 -13.83
CA VAL A 88 1.55 -0.39 -14.80
C VAL A 88 2.21 0.57 -15.80
N ARG A 89 1.66 1.78 -15.96
CA ARG A 89 2.17 2.81 -16.87
C ARG A 89 3.19 3.74 -16.21
N GLU A 90 3.17 3.84 -14.87
CA GLU A 90 4.09 4.67 -14.08
C GLU A 90 4.35 3.95 -12.74
N PRO A 91 5.11 2.84 -12.77
CA PRO A 91 5.32 2.02 -11.58
C PRO A 91 6.18 2.76 -10.55
N ALA A 92 5.70 2.85 -9.32
CA ALA A 92 6.46 3.42 -8.21
C ALA A 92 7.40 2.37 -7.62
N GLU A 93 8.65 2.28 -8.10
CA GLU A 93 9.61 1.25 -7.71
C GLU A 93 9.81 1.14 -6.20
N ALA A 94 9.89 2.27 -5.48
CA ALA A 94 10.02 2.28 -4.03
C ALA A 94 8.83 1.60 -3.33
N ALA A 95 7.60 1.79 -3.85
CA ALA A 95 6.40 1.16 -3.32
C ALA A 95 6.37 -0.34 -3.61
N VAL A 96 6.82 -0.75 -4.81
CA VAL A 96 6.94 -2.15 -5.17
C VAL A 96 7.97 -2.83 -4.25
N ASP A 97 9.16 -2.26 -4.11
CA ASP A 97 10.21 -2.79 -3.24
C ASP A 97 9.73 -2.94 -1.78
N PHE A 98 9.10 -1.88 -1.25
CA PHE A 98 8.55 -1.89 0.10
C PHE A 98 7.51 -3.00 0.29
N ALA A 99 6.62 -3.20 -0.68
CA ALA A 99 5.58 -4.22 -0.58
C ALA A 99 6.13 -5.65 -0.65
N PHE A 100 7.10 -5.89 -1.52
CA PHE A 100 7.79 -7.18 -1.59
C PHE A 100 8.56 -7.47 -0.30
N ASP A 101 9.29 -6.48 0.20
CA ASP A 101 10.01 -6.59 1.46
C ASP A 101 9.06 -6.83 2.65
N ALA A 102 7.94 -6.09 2.70
CA ALA A 102 6.90 -6.27 3.70
C ALA A 102 6.29 -7.67 3.68
N ALA A 103 6.01 -8.23 2.49
CA ALA A 103 5.50 -9.58 2.33
C ALA A 103 6.55 -10.63 2.75
N ARG A 104 7.81 -10.42 2.38
CA ARG A 104 8.96 -11.26 2.75
C ARG A 104 9.14 -11.36 4.25
N VAL A 105 9.23 -10.23 4.96
CA VAL A 105 9.46 -10.25 6.43
C VAL A 105 8.27 -10.84 7.19
N ARG A 106 7.06 -10.74 6.64
CA ARG A 106 5.85 -11.36 7.21
C ARG A 106 5.67 -12.83 6.84
N GLY A 107 6.41 -13.34 5.86
CA GLY A 107 6.22 -14.70 5.35
C GLY A 107 4.86 -14.92 4.69
N VAL A 108 4.28 -13.90 4.05
CA VAL A 108 2.94 -13.95 3.44
C VAL A 108 3.02 -13.70 1.93
N ARG A 109 1.94 -14.03 1.22
CA ARG A 109 1.81 -13.71 -0.21
C ARG A 109 1.63 -12.20 -0.44
N LEU A 110 2.09 -11.75 -1.60
CA LEU A 110 1.85 -10.41 -2.12
C LEU A 110 0.78 -10.48 -3.22
N ARG A 111 -0.31 -9.72 -3.08
CA ARG A 111 -1.29 -9.49 -4.14
C ARG A 111 -0.99 -8.16 -4.82
N ALA A 112 -0.64 -8.19 -6.10
CA ALA A 112 -0.44 -6.98 -6.89
C ALA A 112 -1.74 -6.65 -7.64
N VAL A 113 -2.39 -5.55 -7.24
CA VAL A 113 -3.66 -5.10 -7.81
C VAL A 113 -3.39 -4.01 -8.83
N HIS A 114 -3.77 -4.28 -10.08
CA HIS A 114 -3.80 -3.27 -11.12
C HIS A 114 -5.25 -2.97 -11.50
N ALA A 115 -5.68 -1.73 -11.24
CA ALA A 115 -6.99 -1.26 -11.61
C ALA A 115 -6.93 -0.49 -12.93
N TRP A 116 -7.75 -0.88 -13.90
CA TRP A 116 -7.78 -0.31 -15.24
C TRP A 116 -9.21 0.13 -15.62
N ARG A 117 -9.31 0.85 -16.73
CA ARG A 117 -10.56 1.34 -17.32
C ARG A 117 -10.49 1.13 -18.82
N PHE A 118 -11.65 0.99 -19.46
CA PHE A 118 -11.72 0.95 -20.90
C PHE A 118 -11.04 2.17 -21.56
N PRO A 119 -10.41 1.99 -22.72
CA PRO A 119 -9.89 3.10 -23.50
C PRO A 119 -11.03 4.03 -23.95
N SER A 120 -10.71 5.30 -24.25
CA SER A 120 -11.74 6.30 -24.60
C SER A 120 -12.56 5.90 -25.84
N CYS A 121 -11.95 5.21 -26.80
CA CYS A 121 -12.65 4.71 -28.00
C CYS A 121 -13.77 3.71 -27.68
N ALA A 122 -13.73 3.03 -26.54
CA ALA A 122 -14.79 2.12 -26.13
C ALA A 122 -16.15 2.84 -25.94
N ALA A 123 -16.13 4.14 -25.61
CA ALA A 123 -17.34 4.94 -25.46
C ALA A 123 -18.01 5.28 -26.81
N GLU A 124 -17.31 5.09 -27.93
CA GLU A 124 -17.81 5.40 -29.28
C GLU A 124 -18.53 4.19 -29.90
N LEU A 125 -18.50 3.02 -29.25
CA LEU A 125 -19.13 1.80 -29.74
C LEU A 125 -20.65 1.83 -29.48
N PRO A 126 -21.49 1.81 -30.53
CA PRO A 126 -22.94 2.04 -30.41
C PRO A 126 -23.69 0.94 -29.64
N PHE A 127 -23.12 -0.25 -29.53
CA PHE A 127 -23.71 -1.42 -28.85
C PHE A 127 -22.93 -1.85 -27.59
N GLY A 128 -22.04 -0.98 -27.09
CA GLY A 128 -21.10 -1.31 -26.02
C GLY A 128 -19.86 -2.06 -26.53
N VAL A 129 -19.01 -2.48 -25.60
CA VAL A 129 -17.75 -3.18 -25.89
C VAL A 129 -18.03 -4.66 -26.17
N PRO A 130 -17.67 -5.19 -27.36
CA PRO A 130 -17.70 -6.63 -27.63
C PRO A 130 -16.87 -7.41 -26.61
N GLU A 131 -17.33 -8.59 -26.21
CA GLU A 131 -16.61 -9.43 -25.24
C GLU A 131 -15.20 -9.82 -25.74
N GLU A 132 -15.00 -9.97 -27.05
CA GLU A 132 -13.68 -10.23 -27.64
C GLU A 132 -12.71 -9.05 -27.44
N ASP A 133 -13.15 -7.82 -27.73
CA ASP A 133 -12.35 -6.60 -27.52
C ASP A 133 -12.04 -6.40 -26.03
N ARG A 134 -13.03 -6.64 -25.17
CA ARG A 134 -12.84 -6.59 -23.72
C ARG A 134 -11.79 -7.60 -23.25
N GLY A 135 -11.86 -8.84 -23.72
CA GLY A 135 -10.89 -9.88 -23.40
C GLY A 135 -9.48 -9.49 -23.85
N ALA A 136 -9.33 -9.01 -25.08
CA ALA A 136 -8.05 -8.56 -25.62
C ALA A 136 -7.43 -7.40 -24.81
N TRP A 137 -8.24 -6.44 -24.35
CA TRP A 137 -7.75 -5.36 -23.48
C TRP A 137 -7.39 -5.84 -22.08
N GLU A 138 -8.17 -6.76 -21.50
CA GLU A 138 -7.85 -7.32 -20.19
C GLU A 138 -6.54 -8.12 -20.23
N ASP A 139 -6.34 -8.96 -21.25
CA ASP A 139 -5.10 -9.71 -21.46
C ASP A 139 -3.89 -8.77 -21.61
N HIS A 140 -4.06 -7.63 -22.28
CA HIS A 140 -3.01 -6.62 -22.40
C HIS A 140 -2.63 -6.04 -21.03
N GLU A 141 -3.60 -5.66 -20.19
CA GLU A 141 -3.33 -5.11 -18.87
C GLU A 141 -2.74 -6.17 -17.91
N VAL A 142 -3.10 -7.46 -18.06
CA VAL A 142 -2.43 -8.59 -17.38
C VAL A 142 -0.97 -8.68 -17.79
N GLN A 143 -0.67 -8.63 -19.08
CA GLN A 143 0.71 -8.70 -19.56
C GLN A 143 1.56 -7.54 -19.03
N LEU A 144 1.02 -6.31 -19.03
CA LEU A 144 1.70 -5.15 -18.48
C LEU A 144 2.02 -5.32 -16.98
N LEU A 145 1.07 -5.84 -16.20
CA LEU A 145 1.30 -6.12 -14.78
C LEU A 145 2.38 -7.18 -14.58
N ALA A 146 2.31 -8.27 -15.34
CA ALA A 146 3.31 -9.34 -15.28
C ALA A 146 4.73 -8.82 -15.60
N ASP A 147 4.85 -7.94 -16.59
CA ASP A 147 6.13 -7.35 -17.00
C ASP A 147 6.71 -6.43 -15.92
N VAL A 148 5.88 -5.59 -15.30
CA VAL A 148 6.29 -4.75 -14.16
C VAL A 148 6.82 -5.60 -13.00
N LEU A 149 6.16 -6.73 -12.70
CA LEU A 149 6.51 -7.58 -11.54
C LEU A 149 7.67 -8.55 -11.80
N ARG A 150 7.98 -8.84 -13.07
CA ARG A 150 9.03 -9.79 -13.47
C ARG A 150 10.39 -9.55 -12.82
N PRO A 151 10.98 -8.34 -12.81
CA PRO A 151 12.26 -8.09 -12.13
C PRO A 151 12.17 -8.29 -10.61
N TRP A 152 11.04 -7.93 -10.00
CA TRP A 152 10.83 -8.05 -8.55
C TRP A 152 10.68 -9.49 -8.09
N ARG A 153 10.03 -10.35 -8.89
CA ARG A 153 9.99 -11.80 -8.64
C ARG A 153 11.38 -12.43 -8.63
N LYS A 154 12.31 -11.92 -9.46
CA LYS A 154 13.71 -12.37 -9.43
C LYS A 154 14.45 -11.88 -8.19
N LYS A 155 14.20 -10.65 -7.74
CA LYS A 155 14.78 -10.07 -6.52
C LYS A 155 14.24 -10.75 -5.25
N TYR A 156 12.98 -11.17 -5.27
CA TYR A 156 12.26 -11.76 -4.14
C TYR A 156 11.63 -13.12 -4.48
N PRO A 157 12.43 -14.16 -4.79
CA PRO A 157 11.92 -15.46 -5.23
C PRO A 157 11.10 -16.20 -4.16
N GLN A 158 11.26 -15.84 -2.89
CA GLN A 158 10.55 -16.43 -1.75
C GLN A 158 9.15 -15.84 -1.53
N VAL A 159 8.76 -14.77 -2.23
CA VAL A 159 7.46 -14.11 -2.05
C VAL A 159 6.48 -14.65 -3.10
N PRO A 160 5.43 -15.39 -2.71
CA PRO A 160 4.39 -15.79 -3.65
C PRO A 160 3.63 -14.55 -4.12
N VAL A 161 3.61 -14.30 -5.42
CA VAL A 161 2.94 -13.13 -6.02
C VAL A 161 1.67 -13.56 -6.74
N LEU A 162 0.55 -12.94 -6.39
CA LEU A 162 -0.72 -13.08 -7.09
C LEU A 162 -1.08 -11.78 -7.82
N GLU A 163 -1.14 -11.86 -9.15
CA GLU A 163 -1.60 -10.77 -10.00
C GLU A 163 -3.13 -10.66 -9.92
N ASP A 164 -3.65 -9.43 -9.87
CA ASP A 164 -5.08 -9.16 -9.76
C ASP A 164 -5.44 -7.91 -10.57
N VAL A 165 -5.79 -8.13 -11.83
CA VAL A 165 -6.25 -7.07 -12.75
C VAL A 165 -7.75 -6.86 -12.55
N ARG A 166 -8.16 -5.59 -12.41
CA ARG A 166 -9.54 -5.20 -12.08
C ARG A 166 -10.03 -4.06 -12.95
N LEU A 167 -11.11 -4.30 -13.69
CA LEU A 167 -11.85 -3.25 -14.39
C LEU A 167 -12.73 -2.47 -13.39
N LEU A 168 -12.10 -1.68 -12.52
CA LEU A 168 -12.74 -0.90 -11.47
C LEU A 168 -11.96 0.41 -11.24
N PRO A 169 -12.58 1.44 -10.65
CA PRO A 169 -11.84 2.56 -10.09
C PRO A 169 -10.79 2.08 -9.07
N PRO A 170 -9.55 2.61 -9.08
CA PRO A 170 -8.47 2.11 -8.22
C PRO A 170 -8.79 2.10 -6.72
N ALA A 171 -9.43 3.15 -6.21
CA ALA A 171 -9.82 3.22 -4.79
C ALA A 171 -10.82 2.11 -4.44
N GLN A 172 -11.81 1.86 -5.30
CA GLN A 172 -12.82 0.82 -5.10
C GLN A 172 -12.18 -0.58 -5.12
N ALA A 173 -11.31 -0.86 -6.09
CA ALA A 173 -10.60 -2.15 -6.18
C ALA A 173 -9.78 -2.43 -4.91
N LEU A 174 -9.08 -1.43 -4.39
CA LEU A 174 -8.24 -1.57 -3.20
C LEU A 174 -9.07 -1.67 -1.92
N LEU A 175 -10.18 -0.93 -1.80
CA LEU A 175 -11.09 -1.05 -0.65
C LEU A 175 -11.67 -2.47 -0.55
N GLN A 176 -12.09 -3.05 -1.68
CA GLN A 176 -12.56 -4.45 -1.71
C GLN A 176 -11.50 -5.43 -1.22
N ARG A 177 -10.22 -5.18 -1.53
CA ARG A 177 -9.10 -6.03 -1.07
C ARG A 177 -8.66 -5.75 0.37
N SER A 178 -8.85 -4.53 0.86
CA SER A 178 -8.48 -4.16 2.23
C SER A 178 -9.20 -5.00 3.29
N ALA A 179 -10.41 -5.48 2.98
CA ALA A 179 -11.19 -6.33 3.87
C ALA A 179 -10.51 -7.68 4.20
N SER A 180 -9.57 -8.16 3.38
CA SER A 180 -8.82 -9.41 3.61
C SER A 180 -7.31 -9.22 3.72
N ALA A 181 -6.82 -7.98 3.65
CA ALA A 181 -5.40 -7.67 3.66
C ALA A 181 -4.88 -7.43 5.08
N GLY A 182 -3.61 -7.76 5.32
CA GLY A 182 -2.89 -7.38 6.54
C GLY A 182 -2.22 -6.01 6.42
N LEU A 183 -1.99 -5.56 5.18
CA LEU A 183 -1.40 -4.27 4.82
C LEU A 183 -1.75 -3.96 3.37
N VAL A 184 -2.19 -2.74 3.08
CA VAL A 184 -2.26 -2.21 1.71
C VAL A 184 -1.11 -1.23 1.49
N VAL A 185 -0.40 -1.35 0.38
CA VAL A 185 0.74 -0.51 0.00
C VAL A 185 0.39 0.28 -1.25
N VAL A 186 0.59 1.59 -1.20
CA VAL A 186 0.39 2.51 -2.32
C VAL A 186 1.58 3.45 -2.45
N GLY A 187 2.01 3.72 -3.67
CA GLY A 187 3.03 4.73 -3.97
C GLY A 187 2.43 6.14 -4.04
N ARG A 188 3.25 7.14 -3.75
CA ARG A 188 2.99 8.54 -4.11
C ARG A 188 3.59 8.83 -5.48
N ARG A 189 3.00 9.79 -6.17
CA ARG A 189 3.55 10.31 -7.42
C ARG A 189 4.64 11.36 -7.11
N PRO A 190 5.81 11.33 -7.76
CA PRO A 190 6.82 12.37 -7.58
C PRO A 190 6.27 13.74 -7.99
N GLY A 191 6.49 14.76 -7.15
CA GLY A 191 6.08 16.15 -7.42
C GLY A 191 4.56 16.39 -7.51
N GLY A 192 3.73 15.41 -7.17
CA GLY A 192 2.27 15.49 -7.27
C GLY A 192 1.57 15.60 -5.92
N ALA A 193 0.43 16.28 -5.89
CA ALA A 193 -0.48 16.22 -4.75
C ALA A 193 -0.94 14.77 -4.49
N PRO A 194 -1.27 14.39 -3.24
CA PRO A 194 -1.79 13.07 -2.93
C PRO A 194 -2.99 12.72 -3.81
N GLY A 195 -2.88 11.62 -4.57
CA GLY A 195 -3.94 11.09 -5.41
C GLY A 195 -5.17 10.68 -4.60
N ALA A 196 -6.29 10.43 -5.27
CA ALA A 196 -7.54 10.01 -4.62
C ALA A 196 -7.33 8.74 -3.76
N VAL A 197 -6.58 7.76 -4.27
CA VAL A 197 -6.27 6.51 -3.56
C VAL A 197 -5.54 6.78 -2.23
N THR A 198 -4.47 7.58 -2.26
CA THR A 198 -3.69 7.90 -1.06
C THR A 198 -4.47 8.68 0.00
N ARG A 199 -5.54 9.39 -0.40
CA ARG A 199 -6.43 10.13 0.52
C ARG A 199 -7.56 9.27 1.09
N VAL A 200 -8.14 8.40 0.26
CA VAL A 200 -9.32 7.58 0.62
C VAL A 200 -8.91 6.38 1.47
N LEU A 201 -7.88 5.63 1.08
CA LEU A 201 -7.56 4.36 1.74
C LEU A 201 -7.23 4.50 3.23
N PRO A 202 -6.41 5.46 3.68
CA PRO A 202 -6.16 5.62 5.12
C PRO A 202 -7.44 5.83 5.93
N ARG A 203 -8.49 6.41 5.34
CA ARG A 203 -9.73 6.72 6.06
C ARG A 203 -10.75 5.59 6.00
N GLU A 204 -10.82 4.88 4.88
CA GLU A 204 -11.92 3.97 4.57
C GLU A 204 -11.51 2.50 4.55
N SER A 205 -10.22 2.18 4.59
CA SER A 205 -9.77 0.79 4.59
C SER A 205 -9.94 0.12 5.95
N LEU A 206 -10.13 -1.20 5.92
CA LEU A 206 -10.29 -2.04 7.11
C LEU A 206 -8.96 -2.65 7.60
N CYS A 207 -7.84 -2.16 7.08
CA CYS A 207 -6.50 -2.63 7.42
C CYS A 207 -5.50 -1.46 7.43
N PRO A 208 -4.29 -1.65 7.96
CA PRO A 208 -3.21 -0.67 7.83
C PRO A 208 -2.90 -0.33 6.36
N VAL A 209 -2.56 0.93 6.09
CA VAL A 209 -2.21 1.43 4.75
C VAL A 209 -0.83 2.07 4.79
N ALA A 210 0.13 1.50 4.05
CA ALA A 210 1.42 2.12 3.79
C ALA A 210 1.33 3.04 2.56
N VAL A 211 1.71 4.30 2.75
CA VAL A 211 1.94 5.28 1.68
C VAL A 211 3.44 5.47 1.56
N VAL A 212 3.99 5.05 0.42
CA VAL A 212 5.43 5.08 0.15
C VAL A 212 5.74 6.32 -0.70
N PRO A 213 6.72 7.16 -0.31
CA PRO A 213 7.14 8.29 -1.14
C PRO A 213 7.74 7.83 -2.47
N ALA A 214 7.82 8.75 -3.43
CA ALA A 214 8.40 8.51 -4.74
C ALA A 214 9.93 8.39 -4.67
#